data_AF-A0A432HVS0-F1
#
_entry.id   AF-A0A432HVS0-F1
#
_cell.length_a   1.000
_cell.length_b   1.000
_cell.length_c   1.000
_cell.angle_alpha   90.00
_cell.angle_beta   90.00
_cell.angle_gamma   90.00
#
_symmetry.space_group_name_H-M   'P 1'
#
loop_
_entity.id
_entity.type
_entity.pdbx_description
1 polymer ?
#
loop_
_entity_poly.entity_id
_entity_poly.type
_entity_poly.pdbx_seq_one_letter_code
_entity_poly.pdbx_strand_id
1 'polypeptide(L)' 'MKFSNFLFPHSAKPEDDFEAVTQALEEAALTEELGFDAVWLGEHHIDG' A
#
# COMPACT_ATOMS: atom_id res chain seq x y z
N MET A 1 10.36 -17.09 -12.07
CA MET A 1 9.88 -17.02 -10.67
C MET A 1 8.98 -15.80 -10.59
N LYS A 2 7.83 -15.87 -9.91
CA LYS A 2 6.94 -14.72 -9.75
C LYS A 2 7.21 -14.02 -8.42
N PHE A 3 7.19 -12.68 -8.41
CA PHE A 3 7.39 -11.85 -7.24
C PHE A 3 6.26 -10.82 -7.13
N SER A 4 5.86 -10.49 -5.90
CA SER A 4 4.75 -9.57 -5.64
C SER A 4 5.10 -8.64 -4.49
N ASN A 5 4.45 -7.48 -4.43
CA ASN A 5 4.57 -6.54 -3.32
C ASN A 5 3.30 -6.58 -2.45
N PHE A 6 3.46 -6.51 -1.13
CA PHE A 6 2.35 -6.45 -0.18
C PHE A 6 2.34 -5.08 0.48
N LEU A 7 1.28 -4.31 0.21
CA LEU A 7 1.08 -2.98 0.77
C LEU A 7 0.18 -3.08 1.99
N PHE A 8 0.65 -2.50 3.10
CA PHE A 8 -0.11 -2.37 4.33
C PHE A 8 -0.08 -0.91 4.79
N PRO A 9 -0.88 -0.02 4.16
CA PRO A 9 -0.87 1.40 4.46
C PRO A 9 -1.33 1.61 5.90
N HIS A 10 -0.54 2.32 6.69
CA HIS A 10 -0.85 2.63 8.08
C HIS A 10 -0.67 4.12 8.32
N SER A 11 -1.66 4.69 8.98
CA SER A 11 -1.65 6.07 9.47
C SER A 11 -1.71 6.03 10.99
N ALA A 12 -0.81 6.76 11.65
CA ALA A 12 -0.76 6.84 13.11
C ALA A 12 -1.73 7.90 13.66
N LYS A 13 -2.16 8.86 12.82
CA LYS A 13 -3.03 9.97 13.19
C LYS A 13 -3.94 10.35 12.02
N PRO A 14 -5.17 10.83 12.26
CA PRO A 14 -6.10 11.17 11.17
C PRO A 14 -5.55 12.17 10.15
N GLU A 15 -4.71 13.12 10.56
CA GLU A 15 -4.08 14.07 9.65
C GLU A 15 -3.15 13.43 8.60
N ASP A 16 -2.65 12.21 8.86
CA ASP A 16 -1.71 11.49 8.01
C ASP A 16 -2.42 10.56 7.00
N ASP A 17 -3.75 10.42 7.08
CA ASP A 17 -4.52 9.46 6.27
C ASP A 17 -4.37 9.69 4.77
N PHE A 18 -4.41 10.96 4.34
CA PHE A 18 -4.23 11.32 2.94
C PHE A 18 -2.84 10.96 2.43
N GLU A 19 -1.82 11.17 3.25
CA GLU A 19 -0.44 10.85 2.91
C GLU A 19 -0.25 9.33 2.82
N ALA A 20 -0.75 8.57 3.81
CA ALA A 20 -0.65 7.11 3.81
C ALA A 20 -1.29 6.48 2.56
N VAL A 21 -2.45 6.98 2.12
CA VAL A 21 -3.10 6.52 0.88
C VAL A 21 -2.29 6.94 -0.35
N THR A 22 -1.78 8.17 -0.38
CA THR A 22 -1.00 8.68 -1.52
C THR A 22 0.28 7.87 -1.71
N GLN A 23 1.02 7.60 -0.63
CA GLN A 23 2.23 6.78 -0.65
C GLN A 23 1.92 5.35 -1.13
N ALA A 24 0.80 4.76 -0.71
CA ALA A 24 0.40 3.42 -1.17
C ALA A 24 0.10 3.38 -2.69
N LEU A 25 -0.48 4.45 -3.25
CA LEU A 25 -0.72 4.56 -4.69
C LEU A 25 0.59 4.71 -5.47
N GLU A 26 1.51 5.55 -4.97
CA GLU A 26 2.84 5.73 -5.55
C GLU A 26 3.65 4.43 -5.50
N GLU A 27 3.60 3.70 -4.39
CA GLU A 27 4.26 2.40 -4.25
C GLU A 27 3.67 1.34 -5.18
N ALA A 28 2.33 1.32 -5.36
CA ALA A 28 1.69 0.42 -6.31
C ALA A 28 2.13 0.69 -7.75
N ALA A 29 2.21 1.97 -8.16
CA ALA A 29 2.70 2.35 -9.48
C ALA A 29 4.18 1.95 -9.67
N LEU A 30 5.03 2.23 -8.67
CA LEU A 30 6.44 1.82 -8.70
C LEU A 30 6.59 0.30 -8.77
N THR A 31 5.72 -0.45 -8.10
CA THR A 31 5.72 -1.92 -8.13
C THR A 31 5.50 -2.44 -9.56
N GLU A 32 4.59 -1.82 -10.32
CA GLU A 32 4.40 -2.13 -11.74
C GLU A 32 5.63 -1.75 -12.58
N GLU A 33 6.19 -0.54 -12.38
CA GLU A 33 7.37 -0.07 -13.10
C GLU A 33 8.59 -0.99 -12.91
N LEU A 34 8.74 -1.58 -11.72
CA LEU A 34 9.82 -2.51 -11.38
C LEU A 34 9.58 -3.95 -11.88
N GLY A 35 8.42 -4.24 -12.47
CA GLY A 35 8.12 -5.52 -13.11
C GLY A 35 7.68 -6.64 -12.16
N PHE A 36 7.11 -6.29 -11.01
CA PHE A 36 6.45 -7.27 -10.14
C PHE A 36 5.17 -7.80 -10.78
N ASP A 37 4.79 -9.03 -10.43
CA ASP A 37 3.64 -9.71 -11.02
C ASP A 37 2.29 -9.26 -10.42
N ALA A 38 2.30 -8.71 -9.19
CA ALA A 38 1.10 -8.32 -8.47
C ALA A 38 1.38 -7.37 -7.29
N VAL A 39 0.36 -6.58 -6.95
CA VAL A 39 0.24 -5.83 -5.70
C VAL A 39 -0.86 -6.48 -4.87
N TRP A 40 -0.59 -6.71 -3.58
CA TRP A 40 -1.55 -7.21 -2.60
C TRP A 40 -1.86 -6.11 -1.59
N LEU A 41 -3.15 -5.87 -1.31
CA LEU A 41 -3.60 -4.83 -0.40
C LEU A 41 -4.11 -5.45 0.90
N GLY A 42 -3.56 -5.04 2.04
CA GLY A 42 -4.08 -5.40 3.35
C GLY A 42 -5.26 -4.52 3.75
N GLU A 43 -6.35 -5.15 4.19
CA GLU A 43 -7.49 -4.48 4.81
C GLU A 43 -7.32 -4.48 6.33
N HIS A 44 -7.57 -3.34 6.96
CA HIS A 44 -7.61 -3.22 8.41
C HIS A 44 -8.70 -2.23 8.83
N HIS A 45 -9.48 -2.60 9.84
CA HIS A 45 -10.44 -1.73 10.51
C HIS A 45 -9.99 -1.57 11.97
N ILE A 46 -10.28 -0.42 12.56
CA ILE A 46 -10.08 -0.21 14.00
C ILE A 46 -11.42 -0.43 14.68
N ASP A 47 -11.79 -1.69 14.82
CA ASP A 47 -12.95 -2.14 15.56
C ASP A 47 -12.60 -2.30 17.05
N GLY A 48 -12.59 -1.16 17.76
CA GLY A 48 -12.73 -1.09 19.23
C GLY A 48 -11.45 -1.17 20.04
#